data_AF-A0A2S6SH81-F1
#
_entry.id   AF-A0A2S6SH81-F1
#
_cell.length_a   1.000
_cell.length_b   1.000
_cell.length_c   1.000
_cell.angle_alpha   90.00
_cell.angle_beta   90.00
_cell.angle_gamma   90.00
#
_symmetry.space_group_name_H-M   'P 1'
#
loop_
_entity.id
_entity.type
_entity.pdbx_description
1 polymer ?
#
loop_
_entity_poly.entity_id
_entity_poly.type
_entity_poly.pdbx_seq_one_letter_code
_entity_poly.pdbx_strand_id
1 'polypeptide(L)'
;MLISCSSCNSKYLVNSADLKPRGRTVKCAKCGNSWFQTSIQYEEDEITYPSPSITKDKDEEITNSAPSTTKDINEKKKVISNLPSTYINEEKTSIVNSLILILIIILIIYGFWFIRKNGIGVIPLLNFYFIEFIFNLNLIVKDIANIVKEILN
;
A
#
# COMPACT_ATOMS: atom_id res chain seq x y z
N MET A 1 -3.39 -17.71 -2.43
CA MET A 1 -3.68 -17.06 -1.12
C MET A 1 -2.86 -15.78 -0.95
N LEU A 2 -3.32 -14.87 -0.09
CA LEU A 2 -2.64 -13.60 0.20
C LEU A 2 -1.89 -13.71 1.53
N ILE A 3 -0.62 -13.31 1.56
CA ILE A 3 0.20 -13.29 2.78
C ILE A 3 0.76 -11.89 3.02
N SER A 4 0.91 -11.52 4.29
CA SER A 4 1.36 -10.18 4.69
C SER A 4 2.64 -10.28 5.52
N CYS A 5 3.61 -9.41 5.25
CA CYS A 5 4.82 -9.34 6.06
C CYS A 5 4.55 -8.65 7.40
N SER A 6 4.90 -9.29 8.52
CA SER A 6 4.75 -8.73 9.87
C SER A 6 5.61 -7.48 10.15
N SER A 7 6.66 -7.24 9.37
CA SER A 7 7.61 -6.14 9.62
C SER A 7 7.28 -4.86 8.83
N CYS A 8 6.89 -4.97 7.57
CA CYS A 8 6.64 -3.80 6.71
C CYS A 8 5.24 -3.76 6.08
N ASN A 9 4.35 -4.66 6.51
CA ASN A 9 2.96 -4.78 6.07
C ASN A 9 2.76 -4.93 4.55
N SER A 10 3.79 -5.34 3.81
CA SER A 10 3.68 -5.60 2.37
C SER A 10 2.89 -6.88 2.13
N LYS A 11 1.96 -6.84 1.19
CA LYS A 11 1.11 -7.98 0.81
C LYS A 11 1.64 -8.65 -0.46
N TYR A 12 1.61 -9.98 -0.46
CA TYR A 12 2.07 -10.82 -1.56
C TYR A 12 0.99 -11.83 -1.93
N LEU A 13 0.66 -11.92 -3.21
CA LEU A 13 -0.15 -12.99 -3.73
C LEU A 13 0.75 -14.19 -4.03
N VAL A 14 0.47 -15.32 -3.38
CA VAL A 14 1.24 -16.57 -3.53
C VAL A 14 0.32 -17.74 -3.86
N ASN A 15 0.80 -18.72 -4.61
CA ASN A 15 0.06 -19.96 -4.81
C ASN A 15 0.08 -20.77 -3.51
N SER A 16 -1.08 -21.23 -3.04
CA SER A 16 -1.19 -22.03 -1.83
C SER A 16 -0.43 -23.36 -1.93
N ALA A 17 -0.31 -23.93 -3.15
CA ALA A 17 0.44 -25.15 -3.41
C ALA A 17 1.95 -25.00 -3.13
N ASP A 18 2.50 -23.80 -3.33
CA ASP A 18 3.94 -23.55 -3.17
C ASP A 18 4.40 -23.61 -1.70
N LEU A 19 3.48 -23.36 -0.76
CA LEU A 19 3.81 -23.42 0.66
C LEU A 19 3.88 -24.84 1.24
N LYS A 20 3.37 -25.84 0.52
CA LYS A 20 3.20 -27.23 0.97
C LYS A 20 2.25 -27.35 2.19
N PRO A 21 1.61 -28.52 2.41
CA PRO A 21 0.63 -28.70 3.50
C PRO A 21 1.17 -28.42 4.91
N ARG A 22 2.47 -28.63 5.14
CA ARG A 22 3.13 -28.39 6.44
C ARG A 22 3.58 -26.95 6.63
N GLY A 23 3.35 -26.05 5.66
CA GLY A 23 3.88 -24.69 5.67
C GLY A 23 5.36 -24.62 5.27
N ARG A 24 5.84 -23.37 5.12
CA ARG A 24 7.23 -23.05 4.75
C ARG A 24 7.64 -21.70 5.33
N THR A 25 8.92 -21.56 5.67
CA THR A 25 9.53 -20.25 5.94
C THR A 25 9.63 -19.44 4.66
N VAL A 26 9.06 -18.24 4.67
CA VAL A 26 9.11 -17.27 3.57
C VAL A 26 9.95 -16.06 3.95
N LYS A 27 10.46 -15.32 2.96
CA LYS A 27 11.26 -14.11 3.15
C LYS A 27 10.62 -12.94 2.39
N CYS A 28 10.46 -11.80 3.05
CA CYS A 28 9.94 -10.58 2.45
C CYS A 28 10.92 -10.04 1.41
N ALA A 29 10.44 -9.78 0.20
CA ALA A 29 11.24 -9.15 -0.86
C ALA A 29 11.51 -7.65 -0.59
N LYS A 30 10.70 -7.00 0.27
CA LYS A 30 10.80 -5.55 0.54
C LYS A 30 11.74 -5.22 1.71
N CYS A 31 11.60 -5.89 2.85
CA CYS A 31 12.41 -5.61 4.05
C CYS A 31 13.34 -6.77 4.46
N GLY A 32 13.27 -7.92 3.79
CA GLY A 32 14.12 -9.09 4.11
C GLY A 32 13.72 -9.90 5.33
N ASN A 33 12.66 -9.51 6.07
CA ASN A 33 12.15 -10.26 7.22
C ASN A 33 11.69 -11.66 6.82
N SER A 34 11.97 -12.66 7.66
CA SER A 34 11.58 -14.06 7.44
C SER A 34 10.59 -14.53 8.49
N TRP A 35 9.55 -15.24 8.08
CA TRP A 35 8.55 -15.80 8.98
C TRP A 35 8.04 -17.15 8.45
N PHE A 36 7.45 -17.94 9.34
CA PHE A 36 6.85 -19.22 8.98
C PHE A 36 5.39 -19.01 8.54
N GLN A 37 5.02 -19.55 7.38
CA GLN A 37 3.68 -19.43 6.83
C GLN A 37 3.09 -20.82 6.55
N THR A 38 1.97 -21.12 7.20
CA THR A 38 1.18 -22.33 6.94
C THR A 38 0.32 -22.14 5.68
N SER A 39 0.13 -23.20 4.89
CA SER A 39 -0.89 -23.23 3.85
C SER A 39 -2.25 -23.35 4.52
N ILE A 40 -3.02 -22.26 4.57
CA ILE A 40 -4.41 -22.34 4.98
C ILE A 40 -5.14 -22.99 3.79
N GLN A 41 -5.34 -24.32 3.85
CA GLN A 41 -6.47 -24.89 3.14
C GLN A 41 -7.70 -24.36 3.89
N TYR A 42 -8.57 -23.69 3.16
CA TYR A 42 -9.88 -23.32 3.66
C TYR A 42 -10.61 -24.63 3.98
N GLU A 43 -10.58 -25.03 5.24
CA GLU A 43 -11.72 -25.72 5.83
C GLU A 43 -12.74 -24.63 6.10
N GLU A 44 -13.82 -24.69 5.31
CA GLU A 44 -15.07 -24.06 5.63
C GLU A 44 -15.51 -24.57 7.02
N ASP A 45 -16.09 -23.66 7.79
CA ASP A 45 -16.90 -23.89 8.99
C ASP A 45 -16.28 -23.80 10.40
N GLU A 46 -16.95 -22.92 11.16
CA GLU A 46 -17.17 -22.91 12.60
C GLU A 46 -16.14 -22.29 13.57
N ILE A 47 -16.32 -20.97 13.71
CA ILE A 47 -16.45 -20.26 14.98
C ILE A 47 -17.14 -21.16 16.05
N THR A 48 -16.49 -21.46 17.18
CA THR A 48 -16.60 -20.69 18.45
C THR A 48 -16.22 -21.52 19.70
N TYR A 49 -15.51 -20.82 20.60
CA TYR A 49 -15.43 -20.97 22.07
C TYR A 49 -14.19 -21.63 22.71
N PRO A 50 -13.78 -21.10 23.89
CA PRO A 50 -12.41 -21.12 24.40
C PRO A 50 -12.20 -22.21 25.46
N SER A 51 -10.91 -22.39 25.78
CA SER A 51 -10.32 -23.21 26.86
C SER A 51 -11.11 -23.21 28.18
N PRO A 52 -11.00 -24.29 28.99
CA PRO A 52 -10.05 -24.22 30.11
C PRO A 52 -9.31 -25.53 30.48
N SER A 53 -7.98 -25.40 30.59
CA SER A 53 -7.13 -25.66 31.77
C SER A 53 -6.84 -27.08 32.35
N ILE A 54 -5.54 -27.27 32.65
CA ILE A 54 -4.87 -27.96 33.79
C ILE A 54 -4.21 -29.36 33.56
N THR A 55 -2.88 -29.27 33.30
CA THR A 55 -1.73 -29.85 34.05
C THR A 55 -1.61 -31.36 34.29
N LYS A 56 -0.45 -31.92 33.88
CA LYS A 56 0.51 -32.67 34.72
C LYS A 56 1.79 -33.05 33.94
N ASP A 57 2.83 -32.27 34.21
CA ASP A 57 4.16 -32.69 34.68
C ASP A 57 4.74 -34.05 34.23
N LYS A 58 5.89 -34.00 33.55
CA LYS A 58 7.13 -34.70 33.95
C LYS A 58 8.29 -34.40 32.98
N ASP A 59 9.38 -33.95 33.59
CA ASP A 59 10.70 -33.71 33.02
C ASP A 59 11.37 -34.99 32.50
N GLU A 60 12.13 -34.89 31.41
CA GLU A 60 13.48 -35.48 31.33
C GLU A 60 14.29 -34.85 30.19
N GLU A 61 15.48 -34.40 30.57
CA GLU A 61 16.48 -33.68 29.80
C GLU A 61 17.47 -34.67 29.14
N ILE A 62 18.37 -34.12 28.32
CA ILE A 62 19.72 -34.65 27.98
C ILE A 62 19.84 -35.31 26.59
N THR A 63 20.12 -34.43 25.62
CA THR A 63 21.31 -34.41 24.74
C THR A 63 21.88 -35.72 24.16
N ASN A 64 22.17 -35.73 22.86
CA ASN A 64 23.53 -35.51 22.34
C ASN A 64 23.65 -35.94 20.87
N SER A 65 24.39 -35.10 20.12
CA SER A 65 25.38 -35.46 19.09
C SER A 65 24.98 -36.36 17.90
N ALA A 66 25.11 -35.76 16.71
CA ALA A 66 25.45 -36.43 15.46
C ALA A 66 26.63 -37.42 15.61
N PRO A 67 26.82 -38.41 14.71
CA PRO A 67 27.65 -38.15 13.51
C PRO A 67 27.37 -38.98 12.23
N SER A 68 27.73 -38.37 11.09
CA SER A 68 28.43 -38.98 9.92
C SER A 68 27.69 -39.91 8.94
N THR A 69 27.96 -40.02 7.63
CA THR A 69 28.82 -39.32 6.64
C THR A 69 28.48 -39.89 5.24
N THR A 70 28.60 -39.04 4.20
CA THR A 70 28.82 -39.32 2.74
C THR A 70 27.70 -39.91 1.88
N LYS A 71 27.35 -39.17 0.82
CA LYS A 71 27.89 -39.43 -0.54
C LYS A 71 27.68 -38.20 -1.43
N ASP A 72 28.79 -37.71 -1.98
CA ASP A 72 28.87 -36.73 -3.06
C ASP A 72 28.08 -37.15 -4.29
N ILE A 73 27.52 -36.18 -5.02
CA ILE A 73 27.83 -35.92 -6.44
C ILE A 73 27.28 -34.53 -6.82
N ASN A 74 28.18 -33.75 -7.43
CA ASN A 74 27.97 -32.50 -8.15
C ASN A 74 26.69 -32.43 -9.00
N GLU A 75 25.89 -31.36 -8.84
CA GLU A 75 25.25 -30.71 -9.99
C GLU A 75 24.95 -29.23 -9.71
N LYS A 76 25.50 -28.36 -10.57
CA LYS A 76 25.14 -26.95 -10.65
C LYS A 76 23.64 -26.83 -10.94
N LYS A 77 22.86 -26.40 -9.96
CA LYS A 77 21.61 -25.67 -10.22
C LYS A 77 21.44 -24.60 -9.16
N LYS A 78 21.81 -23.36 -9.50
CA LYS A 78 21.37 -22.15 -8.81
C LYS A 78 19.86 -22.05 -8.99
N VAL A 79 19.11 -22.85 -8.24
CA VAL A 79 17.65 -22.73 -8.12
C VAL A 79 17.43 -21.47 -7.33
N ILE A 80 17.07 -20.41 -8.04
CA ILE A 80 16.60 -19.16 -7.45
C ILE A 80 15.33 -19.53 -6.68
N SER A 81 15.44 -19.67 -5.36
CA SER A 81 14.39 -20.06 -4.43
C SER A 81 13.41 -18.92 -4.15
N ASN A 82 13.12 -18.10 -5.15
CA ASN A 82 12.20 -16.99 -5.00
C ASN A 82 10.84 -17.49 -5.50
N LEU A 83 9.85 -17.53 -4.60
CA LEU A 83 8.47 -17.72 -5.02
C LEU A 83 8.12 -16.62 -6.03
N PRO A 84 7.40 -16.92 -7.13
CA PRO A 84 6.87 -15.90 -8.02
C PRO A 84 5.78 -15.13 -7.29
N SER A 85 6.18 -14.10 -6.53
CA SER A 85 5.26 -13.22 -5.83
C SER A 85 5.13 -11.93 -6.64
N THR A 86 3.95 -11.65 -7.16
CA THR A 86 3.64 -10.32 -7.66
C THR A 86 3.41 -9.41 -6.45
N TYR A 87 4.25 -8.39 -6.33
CA TYR A 87 4.08 -7.35 -5.30
C TYR A 87 2.84 -6.53 -5.64
N ILE A 88 1.86 -6.53 -4.74
CA ILE A 88 0.67 -5.68 -4.86
C ILE A 88 1.09 -4.30 -4.34
N ASN A 89 1.25 -3.34 -5.24
CA ASN A 89 1.33 -1.95 -4.86
C ASN A 89 -0.02 -1.54 -4.27
N GLU A 90 -0.07 -1.36 -2.94
CA GLU A 90 -1.19 -0.67 -2.33
C GLU A 90 -1.12 0.80 -2.76
N GLU A 91 -1.99 1.20 -3.68
CA GLU A 91 -2.25 2.61 -3.90
C GLU A 91 -2.80 3.17 -2.60
N LYS A 92 -1.93 3.86 -1.83
CA LYS A 92 -2.39 4.69 -0.72
C LYS A 92 -3.29 5.74 -1.33
N THR A 93 -4.61 5.59 -1.16
CA THR A 93 -5.56 6.62 -1.56
C THR A 93 -5.13 7.91 -0.87
N SER A 94 -4.65 8.86 -1.67
CA SER A 94 -4.16 10.11 -1.13
C SER A 94 -5.35 10.82 -0.51
N ILE A 95 -5.33 10.99 0.82
CA ILE A 95 -6.36 11.73 1.57
C ILE A 95 -6.59 13.10 0.93
N VAL A 96 -5.54 13.68 0.34
CA VAL A 96 -5.59 14.93 -0.42
C VAL A 96 -6.54 14.83 -1.62
N ASN A 97 -6.51 13.75 -2.40
CA ASN A 97 -7.42 13.57 -3.54
C ASN A 97 -8.88 13.46 -3.09
N SER A 98 -9.13 12.80 -1.95
CA SER A 98 -10.47 12.73 -1.36
C SER A 98 -10.94 14.10 -0.86
N LEU A 99 -10.06 14.87 -0.22
CA LEU A 99 -10.37 16.21 0.28
C LEU A 99 -10.64 17.19 -0.89
N ILE A 100 -9.85 17.12 -1.96
CA ILE A 100 -10.07 17.92 -3.18
C ILE A 100 -11.44 17.64 -3.78
N LEU A 101 -11.85 16.37 -3.85
CA LEU A 101 -13.16 15.99 -4.38
C LEU A 101 -14.30 16.63 -3.55
N ILE A 102 -14.20 16.55 -2.21
CA ILE A 102 -15.19 17.12 -1.29
C ILE A 102 -15.26 18.64 -1.44
N LEU A 103 -14.11 19.32 -1.53
CA LEU A 103 -14.03 20.76 -1.74
C LEU A 103 -14.72 21.18 -3.05
N ILE A 104 -14.49 20.45 -4.14
CA ILE A 104 -15.12 20.71 -5.44
C ILE A 104 -16.65 20.58 -5.33
N ILE A 105 -17.15 19.54 -4.66
CA ILE A 105 -18.59 19.35 -4.46
C ILE A 105 -19.19 20.53 -3.68
N ILE A 106 -18.52 21.00 -2.63
CA ILE A 106 -18.96 22.16 -1.83
C ILE A 106 -19.00 23.42 -2.70
N LEU A 107 -17.98 23.66 -3.53
CA LEU A 107 -17.94 24.80 -4.45
C LEU A 107 -19.08 24.77 -5.48
N ILE A 108 -19.42 23.59 -6.01
CA ILE A 108 -20.54 23.42 -6.94
C ILE A 108 -21.86 23.74 -6.25
N ILE A 109 -22.07 23.23 -5.02
CA ILE A 109 -23.28 23.50 -4.25
C ILE A 109 -23.42 24.99 -3.96
N TYR A 110 -22.33 25.63 -3.48
CA TYR A 110 -22.30 27.05 -3.19
C TYR A 110 -22.54 27.90 -4.45
N GLY A 111 -21.89 27.55 -5.56
CA GLY A 111 -22.06 28.22 -6.85
C GLY A 111 -23.50 28.10 -7.36
N PHE A 112 -24.10 26.91 -7.27
CA PHE A 112 -25.51 26.71 -7.64
C PHE A 112 -26.44 27.57 -6.76
N TRP A 113 -26.20 27.62 -5.45
CA TRP A 113 -26.97 28.45 -4.53
C TRP A 113 -26.80 29.95 -4.84
N PHE A 114 -25.58 30.37 -5.16
CA PHE A 114 -25.25 31.74 -5.54
C PHE A 114 -25.96 32.17 -6.83
N ILE A 115 -25.94 31.31 -7.86
CA ILE A 115 -26.65 31.54 -9.12
C ILE A 115 -28.16 31.58 -8.89
N ARG A 116 -28.70 30.69 -8.05
CA ARG A 116 -30.13 30.69 -7.70
C ARG A 116 -30.53 31.96 -6.94
N LYS A 117 -29.68 32.45 -6.03
CA LYS A 117 -29.95 33.64 -5.21
C LYS A 117 -29.90 34.93 -6.03
N ASN A 118 -28.91 35.07 -6.89
CA ASN A 118 -28.65 36.32 -7.60
C ASN A 118 -29.14 36.30 -9.07
N GLY A 119 -29.64 35.16 -9.55
CA GLY A 119 -30.10 34.95 -10.93
C GLY A 119 -28.96 34.77 -11.94
N ILE A 120 -29.32 34.48 -13.19
CA ILE A 120 -28.35 34.28 -14.30
C ILE A 120 -27.51 35.54 -14.60
N GLY A 121 -27.99 36.73 -14.20
CA GLY A 121 -27.34 38.01 -14.48
C GLY A 121 -25.96 38.19 -13.83
N VAL A 122 -25.60 37.38 -12.83
CA VAL A 122 -24.25 37.42 -12.23
C VAL A 122 -23.17 36.80 -13.09
N ILE A 123 -23.52 35.94 -14.06
CA ILE A 123 -22.55 35.26 -14.92
C ILE A 123 -21.72 36.25 -15.75
N PRO A 124 -22.31 37.21 -16.50
CA PRO A 124 -21.52 38.18 -17.27
C PRO A 124 -20.68 39.09 -16.39
N LEU A 125 -21.19 39.47 -15.21
CA LEU A 125 -20.45 40.28 -14.24
C LEU A 125 -19.22 39.52 -13.71
N LEU A 126 -19.42 38.26 -13.32
CA LEU A 126 -18.36 37.39 -12.84
C LEU A 126 -17.32 37.12 -13.93
N ASN A 127 -17.75 36.93 -15.18
CA ASN A 127 -16.86 36.79 -16.33
C ASN A 127 -16.00 38.05 -16.56
N PHE A 128 -16.59 39.25 -16.47
CA PHE A 128 -15.85 40.50 -16.55
C PHE A 128 -14.75 40.58 -15.47
N TYR A 129 -15.12 40.32 -14.21
CA TYR A 129 -14.14 40.32 -13.11
C TYR A 129 -13.04 39.27 -13.29
N PHE A 130 -13.38 38.07 -13.78
CA PHE A 130 -12.38 37.03 -14.04
C PHE A 130 -11.39 37.44 -15.14
N ILE A 131 -11.86 38.05 -16.22
CA ILE A 131 -10.99 38.52 -17.31
C ILE A 131 -10.04 39.60 -16.81
N GLU A 132 -10.54 40.61 -16.11
CA GLU A 132 -9.73 41.68 -15.53
C GLU A 132 -8.71 41.13 -14.52
N PHE A 133 -9.11 40.17 -13.70
CA PHE A 133 -8.21 39.50 -12.76
C PHE A 133 -7.08 38.76 -13.50
N ILE A 134 -7.39 37.98 -14.53
CA ILE A 134 -6.39 37.24 -15.33
C ILE A 134 -5.43 38.19 -16.04
N PHE A 135 -5.95 39.30 -16.58
CA PHE A 135 -5.12 40.34 -17.20
C PHE A 135 -4.09 40.90 -16.20
N ASN A 136 -4.55 41.29 -15.01
CA ASN A 136 -3.67 41.79 -13.95
C ASN A 136 -2.64 40.73 -13.51
N LEU A 137 -3.08 39.47 -13.37
CA LEU A 137 -2.18 38.38 -13.00
C LEU A 137 -1.08 38.18 -14.06
N ASN A 138 -1.43 38.27 -15.34
CA ASN A 138 -0.48 38.13 -16.45
C ASN A 138 0.54 39.26 -16.47
N LEU A 139 0.13 40.49 -16.16
CA LEU A 139 1.07 41.62 -16.00
C LEU A 139 2.07 41.36 -14.87
N ILE A 140 1.58 40.95 -13.70
CA ILE A 140 2.42 40.64 -12.53
C ILE A 140 3.40 39.51 -12.87
N VAL A 141 2.93 38.43 -13.51
CA VAL A 141 3.79 37.31 -13.92
C VAL A 141 4.84 37.75 -14.92
N LYS A 142 4.49 38.62 -15.88
CA LYS A 142 5.43 39.16 -16.87
C LYS A 142 6.52 40.01 -16.23
N ASP A 143 6.15 40.86 -15.27
CA ASP A 143 7.11 41.69 -14.54
C ASP A 143 8.04 40.83 -13.68
N ILE A 144 7.51 39.84 -12.98
CA ILE A 144 8.31 38.86 -12.22
C ILE A 144 9.26 38.11 -13.16
N ALA A 145 8.80 37.67 -14.34
CA ALA A 145 9.63 36.98 -15.30
C ALA A 145 10.79 37.85 -15.80
N ASN A 146 10.56 39.14 -16.03
CA ASN A 146 11.62 40.08 -16.40
C ASN A 146 12.63 40.27 -15.28
N ILE A 147 12.18 40.45 -14.03
CA ILE A 147 13.05 40.58 -12.85
C ILE A 147 13.92 39.33 -12.68
N VAL A 148 13.31 38.14 -12.79
CA VAL A 148 14.03 36.86 -12.69
C VAL A 148 15.07 36.74 -13.81
N LYS A 149 14.75 37.17 -15.03
CA LYS A 149 15.69 37.19 -16.16
C LYS A 149 16.87 38.13 -15.92
N GLU A 150 16.66 39.31 -15.36
CA GLU A 150 17.72 40.26 -15.00
C GLU A 150 18.63 39.74 -13.87
N ILE A 151 18.08 38.97 -12.93
CA ILE A 151 18.88 38.38 -11.83
C ILE A 151 19.73 37.20 -12.32
N LEU A 152 19.22 36.43 -13.29
CA LEU A 152 19.88 35.21 -13.79
C LEU A 152 20.92 35.45 -14.88
N ASN A 153 20.92 36.61 -15.53
CA ASN A 153 21.78 36.94 -16.67
C ASN A 153 22.71 38.12 -16.36
#